data_AF-A0A0E9LV61-F1
#
_entry.id   AF-A0A0E9LV61-F1
#
_cell.length_a   1.000
_cell.length_b   1.000
_cell.length_c   1.000
_cell.angle_alpha   90.00
_cell.angle_beta   90.00
_cell.angle_gamma   90.00
#
_symmetry.space_group_name_H-M   'P 1'
#
loop_
_entity.id
_entity.type
_entity.pdbx_description
1 polymer ?
#
loop_
_entity_poly.entity_id
_entity_poly.type
_entity_poly.pdbx_seq_one_letter_code
_entity_poly.pdbx_strand_id
1 'polypeptide(L)'
;MNVVNNILSMFLGDKSKRDMKEMTPFVDRIKAAYPEIAQLSNDGLRERSLKLKQTIQGAVATEQARIDELKLSIDRDNPEVEQREKMYEEIDRLEKEITAKLEIALDNALPEAFAIVKDTARRFTENSLVEVSASEFDRDLAAIHDFVEIKDDKALFHNSWTAGGSTITWDMIHYDVQLFGGVVLHKGKIAEMGTGEGKTLVATLPVFLNALTGRGVHLVTVNDYLAKRDSEWMGPIFMFHGLSVDCIDKYQPIHPTGERLTRLILLMVPTMSSALIT
;
A
#
# COMPACT_ATOMS: atom_id res chain seq x y z
N MET A 1 4.03 13.70 44.45
CA MET A 1 3.78 13.03 43.15
C MET A 1 5.04 12.80 42.29
N ASN A 2 6.27 12.93 42.80
CA ASN A 2 7.47 12.92 41.92
C ASN A 2 8.44 11.73 42.12
N VAL A 3 8.34 10.96 43.20
CA VAL A 3 9.27 9.83 43.45
C VAL A 3 8.77 8.55 42.76
N VAL A 4 7.46 8.29 42.80
CA VAL A 4 6.85 7.11 42.16
C VAL A 4 6.93 7.18 40.63
N ASN A 5 6.71 8.35 40.02
CA ASN A 5 6.83 8.53 38.57
C ASN A 5 8.28 8.37 38.09
N ASN A 6 9.27 8.87 38.85
CA ASN A 6 10.68 8.71 38.51
C ASN A 6 11.14 7.25 38.64
N ILE A 7 10.70 6.53 39.67
CA ILE A 7 11.01 5.10 39.86
C ILE A 7 10.30 4.24 38.80
N LEU A 8 9.03 4.49 38.48
CA LEU A 8 8.35 3.79 37.38
C LEU A 8 9.04 4.05 36.03
N SER A 9 9.42 5.30 35.73
CA SER A 9 10.12 5.65 34.47
C SER A 9 11.52 5.02 34.37
N MET A 10 12.21 4.80 35.50
CA MET A 10 13.49 4.10 35.55
C MET A 10 13.35 2.58 35.39
N PHE A 11 12.30 1.98 35.95
CA PHE A 11 12.08 0.52 35.88
C PHE A 11 11.34 0.06 34.62
N LEU A 12 10.50 0.90 34.02
CA LEU A 12 9.73 0.58 32.80
C LEU A 12 10.32 1.23 31.55
N GLY A 13 11.27 2.16 31.67
CA GLY A 13 11.74 2.95 30.54
C GLY A 13 10.63 3.80 29.93
N ASP A 14 11.02 4.78 29.12
CA ASP A 14 10.08 5.53 28.31
C ASP A 14 9.51 4.61 27.22
N LYS A 15 8.18 4.42 27.19
CA LYS A 15 7.49 3.58 26.20
C LYS A 15 7.90 3.96 24.78
N SER A 16 8.03 5.26 24.51
CA SER A 16 8.47 5.77 23.20
C SER A 16 9.87 5.25 22.84
N LYS A 17 10.82 5.29 23.77
CA LYS A 17 12.18 4.76 23.55
C LYS A 17 12.18 3.25 23.31
N ARG A 18 11.30 2.51 23.97
CA ARG A 18 11.16 1.07 23.78
C ARG A 18 10.58 0.73 22.41
N ASP A 19 9.49 1.41 22.03
CA ASP A 19 8.87 1.23 20.71
C ASP A 19 9.86 1.61 19.60
N MET A 20 10.60 2.71 19.74
CA MET A 20 11.65 3.08 18.79
C MET A 20 12.73 2.01 18.67
N LYS A 21 13.20 1.45 19.79
CA LYS A 21 14.21 0.37 19.79
C LYS A 21 13.71 -0.90 19.11
N GLU A 22 12.42 -1.20 19.20
CA GLU A 22 11.78 -2.33 18.51
C GLU A 22 11.71 -2.09 17.00
N MET A 23 11.52 -0.84 16.55
CA MET A 23 11.46 -0.48 15.13
C MET A 23 12.83 -0.27 14.48
N THR A 24 13.86 0.06 15.26
CA THR A 24 15.23 0.32 14.75
C THR A 24 15.75 -0.77 13.81
N PRO A 25 15.63 -2.08 14.11
CA PRO A 25 16.12 -3.13 13.22
C PRO A 25 15.48 -3.10 11.83
N PHE A 26 14.21 -2.70 11.72
CA PHE A 26 13.54 -2.57 10.43
C PHE A 26 14.08 -1.37 9.65
N VAL A 27 14.24 -0.23 10.31
CA VAL A 27 14.78 0.99 9.68
C VAL A 27 16.23 0.80 9.23
N ASP A 28 17.05 0.12 10.03
CA ASP A 28 18.42 -0.21 9.65
C ASP A 28 18.46 -1.12 8.42
N ARG A 29 17.57 -2.12 8.33
CA ARG A 29 17.41 -2.96 7.14
C ARG A 29 16.95 -2.16 5.92
N ILE A 30 16.03 -1.20 6.07
CA ILE A 30 15.61 -0.30 4.98
C ILE A 30 16.83 0.47 4.47
N LYS A 31 17.61 1.06 5.38
CA LYS A 31 18.81 1.84 5.04
C LYS A 31 19.88 0.97 4.38
N ALA A 32 20.00 -0.30 4.78
CA ALA A 32 20.93 -1.25 4.17
C ALA A 32 20.49 -1.67 2.75
N ALA A 33 19.18 -1.79 2.50
CA ALA A 33 18.64 -2.14 1.18
C ALA A 33 18.68 -0.96 0.19
N TYR A 34 18.57 0.28 0.69
CA TYR A 34 18.41 1.48 -0.14
C TYR A 34 19.51 1.71 -1.19
N PRO A 35 20.82 1.51 -0.92
CA PRO A 35 21.87 1.74 -1.92
C PRO A 35 21.71 0.89 -3.18
N GLU A 36 21.26 -0.36 -3.06
CA GLU A 36 20.99 -1.24 -4.20
C GLU A 36 19.79 -0.74 -5.00
N ILE A 37 18.71 -0.36 -4.31
CA ILE A 37 17.48 0.15 -4.94
C ILE A 37 17.73 1.46 -5.68
N ALA A 38 18.51 2.38 -5.08
CA ALA A 38 18.81 3.68 -5.67
C ALA A 38 19.62 3.59 -6.98
N GLN A 39 20.34 2.48 -7.20
CA GLN A 39 21.13 2.23 -8.42
C GLN A 39 20.32 1.65 -9.57
N LEU A 40 19.07 1.24 -9.35
CA LEU A 40 18.24 0.66 -10.39
C LEU A 40 17.87 1.70 -11.47
N SER A 41 17.64 1.25 -12.69
CA SER A 41 16.91 2.05 -13.68
C SER A 41 15.45 2.22 -13.25
N ASN A 42 14.72 3.14 -13.88
CA ASN A 42 13.28 3.31 -13.60
C ASN A 42 12.51 2.01 -13.89
N ASP A 43 12.81 1.34 -15.02
CA ASP A 43 12.24 0.03 -15.34
C ASP A 43 12.67 -1.05 -14.34
N GLY A 44 13.95 -1.05 -13.91
CA GLY A 44 14.46 -1.97 -12.91
C GLY A 44 13.76 -1.80 -11.55
N LEU A 45 13.41 -0.56 -11.17
CA LEU A 45 12.65 -0.28 -9.96
C LEU A 45 11.24 -0.87 -10.03
N ARG A 46 10.54 -0.71 -11.17
CA ARG A 46 9.22 -1.34 -11.39
C ARG A 46 9.29 -2.86 -11.37
N GLU A 47 10.32 -3.44 -12.00
CA GLU A 47 10.54 -4.88 -12.01
C GLU A 47 10.77 -5.43 -10.60
N ARG A 48 11.50 -4.69 -9.75
CA ARG A 48 11.70 -5.07 -8.35
C ARG A 48 10.40 -5.05 -7.54
N SER A 49 9.56 -4.03 -7.72
CA SER A 49 8.21 -4.01 -7.15
C SER A 49 7.38 -5.22 -7.58
N LEU A 50 7.42 -5.58 -8.86
CA LEU A 50 6.70 -6.73 -9.40
C LEU A 50 7.19 -8.06 -8.80
N LYS A 51 8.51 -8.25 -8.70
CA LYS A 51 9.10 -9.45 -8.08
C LYS A 51 8.73 -9.57 -6.60
N LEU A 52 8.70 -8.45 -5.89
CA LEU A 52 8.29 -8.41 -4.49
C LEU A 52 6.82 -8.81 -4.33
N LYS A 53 5.93 -8.29 -5.20
CA LYS A 53 4.53 -8.70 -5.29
C LYS A 53 4.38 -10.20 -5.54
N GLN A 54 5.07 -10.74 -6.53
CA GLN A 54 5.05 -12.18 -6.86
C GLN A 54 5.52 -13.04 -5.69
N THR A 55 6.56 -12.60 -4.99
CA THR A 55 7.09 -13.32 -3.81
C THR A 55 6.07 -13.35 -2.66
N ILE A 56 5.45 -12.21 -2.35
CA ILE A 56 4.43 -12.11 -1.29
C ILE A 56 3.21 -12.96 -1.62
N GLN A 57 2.70 -12.87 -2.85
CA GLN A 57 1.53 -13.65 -3.29
C GLN A 57 1.84 -15.15 -3.39
N GLY A 58 3.05 -15.50 -3.84
CA GLY A 58 3.52 -16.88 -3.91
C GLY A 58 3.58 -17.57 -2.55
N ALA A 59 3.81 -16.82 -1.47
CA ALA A 59 3.86 -17.37 -0.11
C ALA A 59 2.55 -18.00 0.37
N VAL A 60 1.42 -17.66 -0.27
CA VAL A 60 0.08 -18.13 0.09
C VAL A 60 -0.69 -18.75 -1.09
N ALA A 61 -0.01 -19.00 -2.22
CA ALA A 61 -0.66 -19.45 -3.45
C ALA A 61 -1.38 -20.79 -3.28
N THR A 62 -0.80 -21.71 -2.50
CA THR A 62 -1.39 -23.03 -2.23
C THR A 62 -2.70 -22.92 -1.46
N GLU A 63 -2.70 -22.17 -0.35
CA GLU A 63 -3.90 -22.00 0.47
C GLU A 63 -4.98 -21.21 -0.27
N GLN A 64 -4.57 -20.19 -1.03
CA GLN A 64 -5.49 -19.40 -1.83
C GLN A 64 -6.17 -20.25 -2.91
N ALA A 65 -5.41 -21.07 -3.64
CA ALA A 65 -5.97 -21.97 -4.65
C ALA A 65 -6.99 -22.95 -4.05
N ARG A 66 -6.74 -23.45 -2.83
CA ARG A 66 -7.68 -24.31 -2.12
C ARG A 66 -8.95 -23.58 -1.70
N ILE A 67 -8.82 -22.34 -1.20
CA ILE A 67 -10.00 -21.51 -0.88
C ILE A 67 -10.84 -21.26 -2.14
N ASP A 68 -10.21 -20.94 -3.26
CA ASP A 68 -10.89 -20.65 -4.51
C ASP A 68 -11.62 -21.90 -5.05
N GLU A 69 -10.99 -23.07 -4.97
CA GLU A 69 -11.61 -24.36 -5.30
C GLU A 69 -12.84 -24.66 -4.43
N LEU A 70 -12.73 -24.44 -3.11
CA LEU A 70 -13.82 -24.66 -2.17
C LEU A 70 -14.99 -23.71 -2.44
N LYS A 71 -14.72 -22.41 -2.66
CA LYS A 71 -15.74 -21.42 -3.00
C LYS A 71 -16.44 -21.77 -4.31
N LEU A 72 -15.69 -22.14 -5.35
CA LEU A 72 -16.26 -22.56 -6.63
C LEU A 72 -17.14 -23.81 -6.49
N SER A 73 -16.72 -24.77 -5.68
CA SER A 73 -17.48 -26.00 -5.41
C SER A 73 -18.78 -25.70 -4.66
N ILE A 74 -18.75 -24.79 -3.67
CA ILE A 74 -19.95 -24.35 -2.95
C ILE A 74 -20.95 -23.69 -3.91
N ASP A 75 -20.46 -22.75 -4.75
CA ASP A 75 -21.31 -21.99 -5.66
C ASP A 75 -21.92 -22.86 -6.77
N ARG A 76 -21.14 -23.83 -7.28
CA ARG A 76 -21.54 -24.69 -8.39
C ARG A 76 -22.46 -25.83 -7.97
N ASP A 77 -22.05 -26.56 -6.93
CA ASP A 77 -22.68 -27.84 -6.59
C ASP A 77 -23.78 -27.68 -5.52
N ASN A 78 -23.86 -26.51 -4.87
CA ASN A 78 -24.81 -26.18 -3.80
C ASN A 78 -24.99 -27.36 -2.80
N PRO A 79 -23.91 -27.78 -2.13
CA PRO A 79 -23.92 -28.97 -1.31
C PRO A 79 -24.88 -28.85 -0.12
N GLU A 80 -25.22 -30.00 0.47
CA GLU A 80 -26.05 -30.04 1.68
C GLU A 80 -25.43 -29.24 2.82
N VAL A 81 -26.28 -28.77 3.73
CA VAL A 81 -25.89 -27.84 4.80
C VAL A 81 -24.67 -28.32 5.59
N GLU A 82 -24.63 -29.60 5.99
CA GLU A 82 -23.51 -30.16 6.75
C GLU A 82 -22.18 -30.15 5.96
N GLN A 83 -22.23 -30.45 4.66
CA GLN A 83 -21.03 -30.43 3.81
C GLN A 83 -20.54 -29.00 3.58
N ARG A 84 -21.49 -28.08 3.33
CA ARG A 84 -21.19 -26.66 3.16
C ARG A 84 -20.56 -26.05 4.42
N GLU A 85 -21.06 -26.41 5.60
CA GLU A 85 -20.48 -25.99 6.89
C GLU A 85 -19.02 -26.44 7.01
N LYS A 86 -18.70 -27.71 6.74
CA LYS A 86 -17.32 -28.22 6.78
C LYS A 86 -16.39 -27.50 5.80
N MET A 87 -16.89 -27.13 4.62
CA MET A 87 -16.11 -26.39 3.63
C MET A 87 -15.81 -24.97 4.11
N TYR A 88 -16.77 -24.28 4.73
CA TYR A 88 -16.53 -22.97 5.33
C TYR A 88 -15.57 -23.03 6.52
N GLU A 89 -15.65 -24.07 7.36
CA GLU A 89 -14.67 -24.29 8.43
C GLU A 89 -13.23 -24.50 7.89
N GLU A 90 -13.10 -25.18 6.76
CA GLU A 90 -11.81 -25.32 6.06
C GLU A 90 -11.32 -23.98 5.51
N ILE A 91 -12.20 -23.19 4.87
CA ILE A 91 -11.88 -21.84 4.38
C ILE A 91 -11.39 -20.97 5.54
N ASP A 92 -12.11 -20.90 6.66
CA ASP A 92 -11.74 -20.11 7.84
C ASP A 92 -10.38 -20.50 8.41
N ARG A 93 -10.06 -21.81 8.39
CA ARG A 93 -8.73 -22.31 8.80
C ARG A 93 -7.64 -21.83 7.85
N LEU A 94 -7.85 -21.94 6.55
CA LEU A 94 -6.90 -21.51 5.53
C LEU A 94 -6.71 -19.99 5.55
N GLU A 95 -7.76 -19.19 5.78
CA GLU A 95 -7.64 -17.73 5.90
C GLU A 95 -6.75 -17.31 7.08
N LYS A 96 -6.83 -18.03 8.21
CA LYS A 96 -5.93 -17.82 9.35
C LYS A 96 -4.49 -18.20 9.02
N GLU A 97 -4.27 -19.29 8.30
CA GLU A 97 -2.95 -19.71 7.84
C GLU A 97 -2.32 -18.69 6.88
N ILE A 98 -3.10 -18.23 5.90
CA ILE A 98 -2.73 -17.16 4.98
C ILE A 98 -2.32 -15.91 5.75
N THR A 99 -3.10 -15.51 6.75
CA THR A 99 -2.80 -14.30 7.54
C THR A 99 -1.43 -14.41 8.20
N ALA A 100 -1.13 -15.55 8.85
CA ALA A 100 0.16 -15.78 9.49
C ALA A 100 1.32 -15.81 8.48
N LYS A 101 1.12 -16.43 7.31
CA LYS A 101 2.14 -16.46 6.24
C LYS A 101 2.41 -15.08 5.65
N LEU A 102 1.36 -14.29 5.42
CA LEU A 102 1.50 -12.93 4.91
C LEU A 102 2.19 -12.00 5.90
N GLU A 103 1.93 -12.13 7.21
CA GLU A 103 2.66 -11.34 8.22
C GLU A 103 4.17 -11.54 8.09
N ILE A 104 4.62 -12.79 7.96
CA ILE A 104 6.04 -13.14 7.77
C ILE A 104 6.56 -12.61 6.43
N ALA A 105 5.81 -12.82 5.34
CA ALA A 105 6.20 -12.38 4.00
C ALA A 105 6.34 -10.85 3.92
N LEU A 106 5.41 -10.10 4.51
CA LEU A 106 5.42 -8.65 4.53
C LEU A 106 6.55 -8.09 5.40
N ASP A 107 6.82 -8.69 6.55
CA ASP A 107 7.96 -8.30 7.40
C ASP A 107 9.32 -8.50 6.72
N ASN A 108 9.42 -9.57 5.92
CA ASN A 108 10.62 -9.84 5.13
C ASN A 108 10.75 -8.86 3.96
N ALA A 109 9.64 -8.52 3.31
CA ALA A 109 9.58 -7.60 2.18
C ALA A 109 9.69 -6.12 2.57
N LEU A 110 9.35 -5.76 3.82
CA LEU A 110 9.24 -4.38 4.29
C LEU A 110 10.48 -3.54 3.96
N PRO A 111 11.73 -3.99 4.22
CA PRO A 111 12.90 -3.17 3.96
C PRO A 111 13.01 -2.72 2.50
N GLU A 112 12.76 -3.65 1.59
CA GLU A 112 12.85 -3.42 0.15
C GLU A 112 11.66 -2.58 -0.35
N ALA A 113 10.43 -2.89 0.09
CA ALA A 113 9.24 -2.13 -0.28
C ALA A 113 9.35 -0.64 0.13
N PHE A 114 9.84 -0.36 1.34
CA PHE A 114 9.99 1.00 1.82
C PHE A 114 11.12 1.74 1.10
N ALA A 115 12.22 1.05 0.77
CA ALA A 115 13.29 1.60 -0.04
C ALA A 115 12.80 1.96 -1.46
N ILE A 116 11.96 1.11 -2.07
CA ILE A 116 11.35 1.36 -3.38
C ILE A 116 10.49 2.62 -3.35
N VAL A 117 9.59 2.76 -2.38
CA VAL A 117 8.72 3.94 -2.27
C VAL A 117 9.54 5.21 -2.03
N LYS A 118 10.54 5.15 -1.14
CA LYS A 118 11.46 6.27 -0.88
C LYS A 118 12.22 6.69 -2.15
N ASP A 119 12.73 5.72 -2.91
CA ASP A 119 13.47 6.01 -4.15
C ASP A 119 12.54 6.52 -5.27
N THR A 120 11.31 6.03 -5.33
CA THR A 120 10.27 6.56 -6.24
C THR A 120 9.99 8.03 -5.94
N ALA A 121 9.78 8.36 -4.66
CA ALA A 121 9.60 9.72 -4.21
C ALA A 121 10.80 10.62 -4.57
N ARG A 122 12.04 10.13 -4.38
CA ARG A 122 13.25 10.82 -4.82
C ARG A 122 13.29 11.07 -6.33
N ARG A 123 12.96 10.07 -7.16
CA ARG A 123 12.97 10.21 -8.62
C ARG A 123 12.00 11.29 -9.10
N PHE A 124 10.81 11.36 -8.50
CA PHE A 124 9.82 12.38 -8.83
C PHE A 124 10.25 13.78 -8.33
N THR A 125 10.94 13.86 -7.19
CA THR A 125 11.51 15.14 -6.72
C THR A 125 12.64 15.64 -7.63
N GLU A 126 13.55 14.74 -8.01
CA GLU A 126 14.78 15.13 -8.73
C GLU A 126 14.58 15.28 -10.25
N ASN A 127 13.48 14.78 -10.81
CA ASN A 127 13.23 14.78 -12.25
C ASN A 127 11.81 15.27 -12.54
N SER A 128 11.66 16.21 -13.48
CA SER A 128 10.34 16.63 -13.95
C SER A 128 9.60 15.55 -14.74
N LEU A 129 10.36 14.60 -15.30
CA LEU A 129 9.89 13.47 -16.10
C LEU A 129 10.66 12.20 -15.71
N VAL A 130 9.93 11.12 -15.44
CA VAL A 130 10.46 9.79 -15.18
C VAL A 130 10.00 8.86 -16.30
N GLU A 131 10.93 8.50 -17.19
CA GLU A 131 10.66 7.63 -18.33
C GLU A 131 10.78 6.15 -17.95
N VAL A 132 9.82 5.35 -18.40
CA VAL A 132 9.80 3.88 -18.31
C VAL A 132 9.24 3.27 -19.59
N SER A 133 9.47 1.98 -19.78
CA SER A 133 8.82 1.21 -20.84
C SER A 133 7.31 1.15 -20.58
N ALA A 134 6.50 1.45 -21.60
CA ALA A 134 5.04 1.54 -21.47
C ALA A 134 4.42 0.14 -21.36
N SER A 135 3.70 -0.09 -20.26
CA SER A 135 2.78 -1.23 -20.11
C SER A 135 1.38 -0.88 -20.62
N GLU A 136 0.50 -1.88 -20.74
CA GLU A 136 -0.92 -1.66 -21.02
C GLU A 136 -1.58 -0.80 -19.94
N PHE A 137 -1.26 -1.05 -18.67
CA PHE A 137 -1.75 -0.26 -17.55
C PHE A 137 -1.37 1.22 -17.66
N ASP A 138 -0.17 1.54 -18.12
CA ASP A 138 0.24 2.94 -18.31
C ASP A 138 -0.56 3.63 -19.42
N ARG A 139 -0.96 2.88 -20.46
CA ARG A 139 -1.82 3.39 -21.54
C ARG A 139 -3.23 3.68 -21.03
N ASP A 140 -3.76 2.82 -20.18
CA ASP A 140 -5.05 3.03 -19.52
C ASP A 140 -5.00 4.27 -18.62
N LEU A 141 -3.94 4.43 -17.83
CA LEU A 141 -3.74 5.60 -16.99
C LEU A 141 -3.66 6.88 -17.81
N ALA A 142 -2.90 6.89 -18.91
CA ALA A 142 -2.74 8.07 -19.76
C ALA A 142 -4.04 8.52 -20.45
N ALA A 143 -5.04 7.64 -20.54
CA ALA A 143 -6.35 7.99 -21.07
C ALA A 143 -7.19 8.83 -20.08
N ILE A 144 -6.91 8.74 -18.78
CA ILE A 144 -7.75 9.32 -17.72
C ILE A 144 -7.00 10.25 -16.75
N HIS A 145 -5.66 10.23 -16.77
CA HIS A 145 -4.82 10.99 -15.84
C HIS A 145 -3.85 11.92 -16.57
N ASP A 146 -3.51 13.03 -15.91
CA ASP A 146 -2.61 14.08 -16.41
C ASP A 146 -1.15 13.90 -16.00
N PHE A 147 -0.84 12.93 -15.12
CA PHE A 147 0.53 12.66 -14.65
C PHE A 147 1.32 11.69 -15.52
N VAL A 148 0.72 11.08 -16.55
CA VAL A 148 1.41 10.14 -17.44
C VAL A 148 1.03 10.37 -18.90
N GLU A 149 2.04 10.46 -19.75
CA GLU A 149 1.90 10.56 -21.21
C GLU A 149 2.52 9.33 -21.87
N ILE A 150 1.90 8.83 -22.94
CA ILE A 150 2.48 7.77 -23.77
C ILE A 150 3.10 8.37 -25.02
N LYS A 151 4.39 8.10 -25.21
CA LYS A 151 5.13 8.46 -26.42
C LYS A 151 5.80 7.21 -26.98
N ASP A 152 5.33 6.77 -28.15
CA ASP A 152 5.77 5.53 -28.80
C ASP A 152 5.61 4.29 -27.87
N ASP A 153 6.73 3.69 -27.46
CA ASP A 153 6.81 2.56 -26.53
C ASP A 153 7.16 2.97 -25.09
N LYS A 154 7.15 4.26 -24.78
CA LYS A 154 7.49 4.82 -23.47
C LYS A 154 6.31 5.46 -22.76
N ALA A 155 6.30 5.32 -21.44
CA ALA A 155 5.45 6.07 -20.53
C ALA A 155 6.29 7.11 -19.80
N LEU A 156 5.86 8.36 -19.88
CA LEU A 156 6.52 9.53 -19.32
C LEU A 156 5.71 9.99 -18.11
N PHE A 157 6.20 9.70 -16.91
CA PHE A 157 5.55 10.13 -15.67
C PHE A 157 6.02 11.53 -15.29
N HIS A 158 5.09 12.47 -15.20
CA HIS A 158 5.35 13.84 -14.77
C HIS A 158 5.44 13.91 -13.24
N ASN A 159 6.30 14.80 -12.74
CA ASN A 159 6.34 15.09 -11.31
C ASN A 159 5.29 16.12 -10.85
N SER A 160 4.41 16.57 -11.75
CA SER A 160 3.39 17.56 -11.44
C SER A 160 2.07 17.17 -12.08
N TRP A 161 0.97 17.30 -11.32
CA TRP A 161 -0.38 16.88 -11.72
C TRP A 161 -1.44 17.57 -10.89
N THR A 162 -2.70 17.38 -11.26
CA THR A 162 -3.85 17.95 -10.53
C THR A 162 -4.23 17.07 -9.34
N ALA A 163 -4.26 17.64 -8.13
CA ALA A 163 -4.80 17.00 -6.93
C ALA A 163 -5.60 17.98 -6.08
N GLY A 164 -6.80 17.59 -5.64
CA GLY A 164 -7.68 18.46 -4.85
C GLY A 164 -8.09 19.74 -5.60
N GLY A 165 -8.08 19.73 -6.93
CA GLY A 165 -8.44 20.86 -7.78
C GLY A 165 -7.32 21.89 -7.99
N SER A 166 -6.08 21.60 -7.59
CA SER A 166 -4.91 22.46 -7.86
C SER A 166 -3.77 21.64 -8.45
N THR A 167 -2.96 22.26 -9.30
CA THR A 167 -1.71 21.66 -9.77
C THR A 167 -0.71 21.62 -8.62
N ILE A 168 -0.20 20.43 -8.35
CA ILE A 168 0.82 20.16 -7.36
C ILE A 168 2.08 19.69 -8.06
N THR A 169 3.25 20.02 -7.50
CA THR A 169 4.54 19.44 -7.92
C THR A 169 5.06 18.59 -6.77
N TRP A 170 5.47 17.36 -7.07
CA TRP A 170 6.08 16.47 -6.12
C TRP A 170 7.48 16.96 -5.76
N ASP A 171 7.67 17.34 -4.50
CA ASP A 171 8.94 17.82 -3.95
C ASP A 171 9.17 17.25 -2.54
N MET A 172 8.98 15.93 -2.40
CA MET A 172 9.02 15.25 -1.10
C MET A 172 9.85 13.97 -1.16
N ILE A 173 10.76 13.80 -0.20
CA ILE A 173 11.54 12.57 0.01
C ILE A 173 11.39 12.16 1.47
N HIS A 174 11.18 10.87 1.72
CA HIS A 174 11.02 10.37 3.08
C HIS A 174 12.28 10.56 3.94
N TYR A 175 12.12 11.22 5.08
CA TYR A 175 13.12 11.29 6.16
C TYR A 175 13.18 9.98 6.97
N ASP A 176 14.28 9.74 7.68
CA ASP A 176 14.44 8.54 8.51
C ASP A 176 13.33 8.42 9.58
N VAL A 177 12.90 9.54 10.18
CA VAL A 177 11.79 9.56 11.14
C VAL A 177 10.45 9.13 10.52
N GLN A 178 10.25 9.37 9.23
CA GLN A 178 9.06 8.95 8.50
C GLN A 178 9.10 7.45 8.20
N LEU A 179 10.30 6.88 7.99
CA LEU A 179 10.47 5.43 7.90
C LEU A 179 10.06 4.74 9.20
N PHE A 180 10.46 5.29 10.36
CA PHE A 180 9.97 4.80 11.66
C PHE A 180 8.43 4.85 11.74
N GLY A 181 7.82 5.98 11.38
CA GLY A 181 6.36 6.10 11.33
C GLY A 181 5.70 5.04 10.45
N GLY A 182 6.26 4.77 9.27
CA GLY A 182 5.75 3.73 8.37
C GLY A 182 5.84 2.32 8.98
N VAL A 183 6.95 1.99 9.65
CA VAL A 183 7.11 0.69 10.33
C VAL A 183 6.10 0.55 11.48
N VAL A 184 5.92 1.62 12.28
CA VAL A 184 4.93 1.64 13.38
C VAL A 184 3.53 1.35 12.85
N LEU A 185 3.12 2.01 11.76
CA LEU A 185 1.82 1.77 11.12
C LEU A 185 1.69 0.34 10.59
N HIS A 186 2.73 -0.19 9.93
CA HIS A 186 2.73 -1.58 9.43
C HIS A 186 2.58 -2.59 10.58
N LYS A 187 3.16 -2.30 11.75
CA LYS A 187 3.04 -3.13 12.95
C LYS A 187 1.69 -2.99 13.67
N GLY A 188 0.69 -2.36 13.06
CA GLY A 188 -0.63 -2.17 13.66
C GLY A 188 -0.64 -1.25 14.88
N LYS A 189 0.42 -0.45 15.07
CA LYS A 189 0.52 0.54 16.15
C LYS A 189 0.11 1.93 15.65
N ILE A 190 -0.20 2.83 16.58
CA ILE A 190 -0.52 4.23 16.28
C ILE A 190 0.79 5.02 16.21
N ALA A 191 1.05 5.65 15.06
CA ALA A 191 2.15 6.60 14.91
C ALA A 191 1.68 8.01 15.28
N GLU A 192 2.07 8.51 16.45
CA GLU A 192 1.84 9.90 16.85
C GLU A 192 2.86 10.80 16.14
N MET A 193 2.37 11.68 15.27
CA MET A 193 3.18 12.58 14.46
C MET A 193 2.62 14.00 14.51
N GLY A 194 3.48 14.99 14.72
CA GLY A 194 3.17 16.41 14.71
C GLY A 194 2.62 16.90 13.36
N THR A 195 1.95 18.04 13.36
CA THR A 195 1.53 18.71 12.11
C THR A 195 2.76 19.14 11.32
N GLY A 196 2.77 18.86 10.01
CA GLY A 196 3.91 19.14 9.14
C GLY A 196 4.95 18.02 9.04
N GLU A 197 4.85 16.95 9.82
CA GLU A 197 5.79 15.81 9.75
C GLU A 197 5.56 14.86 8.56
N GLY A 198 4.64 15.19 7.66
CA GLY A 198 4.37 14.42 6.45
C GLY A 198 3.58 13.13 6.68
N LYS A 199 2.55 13.15 7.54
CA LYS A 199 1.66 11.99 7.80
C LYS A 199 1.13 11.33 6.53
N THR A 200 0.70 12.11 5.55
CA THR A 200 0.20 11.60 4.27
C THR A 200 1.30 10.88 3.48
N LEU A 201 2.52 11.45 3.45
CA LEU A 201 3.68 10.83 2.82
C LEU A 201 4.11 9.54 3.54
N VAL A 202 4.07 9.53 4.87
CA VAL A 202 4.42 8.35 5.69
C VAL A 202 3.49 7.18 5.37
N ALA A 203 2.20 7.46 5.18
CA ALA A 203 1.20 6.43 4.90
C ALA A 203 1.47 5.68 3.58
N THR A 204 2.19 6.27 2.62
CA THR A 204 2.50 5.58 1.36
C THR A 204 3.36 4.34 1.55
N LEU A 205 4.20 4.30 2.58
CA LEU A 205 5.09 3.18 2.88
C LEU A 205 4.31 1.89 3.23
N PRO A 206 3.51 1.84 4.32
CA PRO A 206 2.74 0.65 4.67
C PRO A 206 1.62 0.37 3.66
N VAL A 207 1.03 1.40 3.04
CA VAL A 207 0.01 1.21 2.01
C VAL A 207 0.59 0.45 0.83
N PHE A 208 1.71 0.89 0.29
CA PHE A 208 2.37 0.20 -0.83
C PHE A 208 2.70 -1.24 -0.47
N LEU A 209 3.36 -1.48 0.67
CA LEU A 209 3.74 -2.83 1.11
C LEU A 209 2.54 -3.78 1.21
N ASN A 210 1.47 -3.35 1.89
CA ASN A 210 0.28 -4.18 2.08
C ASN A 210 -0.52 -4.37 0.78
N ALA A 211 -0.44 -3.43 -0.16
CA ALA A 211 -1.02 -3.56 -1.50
C ALA A 211 -0.51 -4.79 -2.25
N LEU A 212 0.77 -5.13 -2.05
CA LEU A 212 1.45 -6.19 -2.79
C LEU A 212 0.85 -7.57 -2.49
N THR A 213 0.07 -7.71 -1.41
CA THR A 213 -0.70 -8.93 -1.12
C THR A 213 -1.81 -9.18 -2.14
N GLY A 214 -2.27 -8.15 -2.88
CA GLY A 214 -3.43 -8.24 -3.76
C GLY A 214 -4.78 -8.26 -3.04
N ARG A 215 -4.81 -8.01 -1.72
CA ARG A 215 -6.03 -8.04 -0.89
C ARG A 215 -6.70 -6.68 -0.69
N GLY A 216 -6.14 -5.63 -1.29
CA GLY A 216 -6.57 -4.23 -1.09
C GLY A 216 -6.10 -3.65 0.24
N VAL A 217 -6.09 -2.31 0.34
CA VAL A 217 -5.71 -1.59 1.57
C VAL A 217 -6.62 -0.39 1.74
N HIS A 218 -7.40 -0.30 2.80
CA HIS A 218 -8.26 0.87 3.01
C HIS A 218 -7.55 1.92 3.88
N LEU A 219 -7.09 3.01 3.26
CA LEU A 219 -6.71 4.22 4.01
C LEU A 219 -7.99 4.95 4.40
N VAL A 220 -8.12 5.53 5.60
CA VAL A 220 -9.35 6.23 6.03
C VAL A 220 -9.02 7.68 6.39
N THR A 221 -9.80 8.62 5.87
CA THR A 221 -9.68 10.05 6.19
C THR A 221 -10.93 10.56 6.90
N VAL A 222 -10.86 11.76 7.46
CA VAL A 222 -11.96 12.38 8.20
C VAL A 222 -13.05 12.98 7.31
N ASN A 223 -12.78 13.19 6.02
CA ASN A 223 -13.76 13.74 5.07
C ASN A 223 -13.40 13.42 3.61
N ASP A 224 -14.41 13.58 2.75
CA ASP A 224 -14.39 13.28 1.31
C ASP A 224 -13.35 14.13 0.55
N TYR A 225 -13.14 15.38 0.97
CA TYR A 225 -12.16 16.26 0.32
C TYR A 225 -10.73 15.72 0.51
N LEU A 226 -10.38 15.36 1.75
CA LEU A 226 -9.08 14.76 2.06
C LEU A 226 -8.93 13.38 1.40
N ALA A 227 -10.00 12.58 1.35
CA ALA A 227 -10.00 11.30 0.64
C ALA A 227 -9.63 11.48 -0.84
N LYS A 228 -10.32 12.38 -1.55
CA LYS A 228 -10.07 12.68 -2.97
C LYS A 228 -8.67 13.24 -3.19
N ARG A 229 -8.33 14.32 -2.47
CA ARG A 229 -7.02 14.98 -2.57
C ARG A 229 -5.88 13.99 -2.33
N ASP A 230 -5.94 13.19 -1.27
CA ASP A 230 -4.84 12.30 -0.92
C ASP A 230 -4.74 11.12 -1.91
N SER A 231 -5.86 10.63 -2.44
CA SER A 231 -5.86 9.62 -3.52
C SER A 231 -5.25 10.14 -4.82
N GLU A 232 -5.53 11.40 -5.19
CA GLU A 232 -4.99 12.06 -6.38
C GLU A 232 -3.53 12.46 -6.18
N TRP A 233 -3.18 12.90 -4.98
CA TRP A 233 -1.82 13.33 -4.65
C TRP A 233 -0.87 12.14 -4.51
N MET A 234 -1.21 11.11 -3.74
CA MET A 234 -0.31 9.97 -3.51
C MET A 234 -0.45 8.87 -4.58
N GLY A 235 -1.56 8.86 -5.32
CA GLY A 235 -1.90 7.89 -6.35
C GLY A 235 -0.76 7.58 -7.33
N PRO A 236 -0.10 8.59 -7.94
CA PRO A 236 0.93 8.36 -8.94
C PRO A 236 2.12 7.54 -8.44
N ILE A 237 2.48 7.64 -7.16
CA ILE A 237 3.54 6.81 -6.56
C ILE A 237 3.18 5.32 -6.61
N PHE A 238 1.91 4.96 -6.37
CA PHE A 238 1.45 3.58 -6.44
C PHE A 238 1.23 3.12 -7.87
N MET A 239 0.63 3.97 -8.70
CA MET A 239 0.30 3.69 -10.09
C MET A 239 1.55 3.52 -10.96
N PHE A 240 2.63 4.23 -10.65
CA PHE A 240 3.95 3.98 -11.24
C PHE A 240 4.39 2.52 -11.08
N HIS A 241 4.03 1.86 -9.98
CA HIS A 241 4.35 0.44 -9.71
C HIS A 241 3.25 -0.54 -10.15
N GLY A 242 2.29 -0.11 -10.96
CA GLY A 242 1.23 -0.98 -11.48
C GLY A 242 0.13 -1.29 -10.46
N LEU A 243 -0.04 -0.45 -9.43
CA LEU A 243 -1.13 -0.55 -8.47
C LEU A 243 -2.23 0.42 -8.85
N SER A 244 -3.48 -0.04 -8.89
CA SER A 244 -4.63 0.84 -9.10
C SER A 244 -4.94 1.64 -7.83
N VAL A 245 -5.48 2.86 -7.96
CA VAL A 245 -5.91 3.67 -6.81
C VAL A 245 -7.25 4.27 -7.14
N ASP A 246 -8.19 4.13 -6.21
CA ASP A 246 -9.53 4.69 -6.34
C ASP A 246 -10.01 5.33 -5.04
N CYS A 247 -11.05 6.18 -5.14
CA CYS A 247 -11.68 6.90 -4.05
C CYS A 247 -13.20 6.78 -4.15
N ILE A 248 -13.82 6.12 -3.16
CA ILE A 248 -15.27 5.88 -3.15
C ILE A 248 -16.10 7.15 -3.27
N ASP A 249 -15.63 8.27 -2.72
CA ASP A 249 -16.38 9.53 -2.75
C ASP A 249 -16.47 10.16 -4.16
N LYS A 250 -15.83 9.56 -5.17
CA LYS A 250 -16.05 9.88 -6.58
C LYS A 250 -17.38 9.32 -7.12
N TYR A 251 -17.98 8.36 -6.43
CA TYR A 251 -19.24 7.72 -6.84
C TYR A 251 -20.44 8.24 -6.04
N GLN A 252 -21.61 8.26 -6.67
CA GLN A 252 -22.86 8.53 -5.95
C GLN A 252 -23.28 7.29 -5.17
N PRO A 253 -23.77 7.42 -3.91
CA PRO A 253 -24.33 6.29 -3.19
C PRO A 253 -25.56 5.75 -3.92
N ILE A 254 -25.65 4.43 -4.01
CA ILE A 254 -26.75 3.71 -4.68
C ILE A 254 -28.08 3.82 -3.88
N HIS A 255 -28.06 4.35 -2.66
CA HIS A 255 -29.24 4.54 -1.80
C HIS A 255 -29.44 6.00 -1.32
N PRO A 256 -30.70 6.49 -1.27
CA PRO A 256 -31.03 7.90 -0.98
C PRO A 256 -31.06 8.27 0.52
N THR A 257 -30.90 7.32 1.45
CA THR A 257 -30.89 7.61 2.88
C THR A 257 -29.50 8.11 3.30
N GLY A 258 -29.39 9.42 3.49
CA GLY A 258 -28.16 10.20 3.63
C GLY A 258 -27.31 10.00 4.89
N GLU A 259 -27.12 8.77 5.37
CA GLU A 259 -26.06 8.47 6.33
C GLU A 259 -24.77 8.10 5.57
N ARG A 260 -23.94 9.10 5.29
CA ARG A 260 -22.58 8.89 4.77
C ARG A 260 -21.71 8.36 5.91
N LEU A 261 -21.41 7.07 5.91
CA LEU A 261 -20.24 6.55 6.60
C LEU A 261 -19.01 6.93 5.75
N THR A 262 -18.24 7.92 6.18
CA THR A 262 -16.95 8.27 5.59
C THR A 262 -16.08 7.02 5.53
N ARG A 263 -15.86 6.48 4.34
CA ARG A 263 -15.03 5.31 4.08
C ARG A 263 -14.14 5.63 2.89
N LEU A 264 -12.91 6.07 3.14
CA LEU A 264 -11.89 5.95 2.11
C LEU A 264 -11.59 4.43 2.00
N ILE A 265 -11.78 3.93 0.79
CA ILE A 265 -11.39 2.60 0.37
C ILE A 265 -10.45 2.86 -0.78
N LEU A 266 -9.16 2.77 -0.48
CA LEU A 266 -8.12 2.75 -1.49
C LEU A 266 -8.09 1.32 -2.06
N LEU A 267 -8.96 1.03 -3.02
CA LEU A 267 -8.92 -0.26 -3.72
C LEU A 267 -7.68 -0.29 -4.62
N MET A 268 -6.56 -0.73 -4.06
CA MET A 268 -5.46 -1.30 -4.85
C MET A 268 -5.87 -2.70 -5.27
N VAL A 269 -6.71 -2.75 -6.31
CA VAL A 269 -7.06 -4.00 -6.99
C VAL A 269 -5.85 -4.39 -7.84
N PRO A 270 -5.40 -5.66 -7.84
CA PRO A 270 -4.49 -6.11 -8.89
C PRO A 270 -5.13 -5.80 -10.25
N THR A 271 -4.31 -5.36 -11.21
CA THR A 271 -4.72 -5.23 -12.62
C THR A 271 -5.34 -6.56 -13.07
N MET A 272 -6.66 -6.59 -13.12
CA MET A 272 -7.40 -7.67 -13.75
C MET A 272 -7.15 -7.51 -15.25
N SER A 273 -6.45 -8.47 -15.85
CA SER A 273 -6.55 -8.67 -17.29
C SER A 273 -8.05 -8.84 -17.59
N SER A 274 -8.54 -8.00 -18.49
CA SER A 274 -9.93 -7.92 -18.94
C SER A 274 -10.61 -9.29 -19.03
N ALA A 275 -11.43 -9.63 -18.03
CA ALA A 275 -12.44 -10.67 -18.13
C ALA A 275 -13.57 -10.37 -17.14
N LEU A 276 -14.72 -10.01 -17.70
CA LEU A 276 -16.07 -10.12 -17.14
C LEU A 276 -16.43 -9.21 -15.96
N ILE A 277 -16.95 -8.03 -16.31
CA ILE A 277 -18.17 -7.51 -15.68
C ILE A 277 -19.15 -7.19 -16.82
N THR A 278 -20.02 -8.16 -17.11
CA THR A 278 -21.34 -7.92 -17.73
C THR A 278 -22.29 -7.39 -16.68
#